data_AF-A0A315X4L5-F1
#
_entry.id   AF-A0A315X4L5-F1
#
_cell.length_a   1.000
_cell.length_b   1.000
_cell.length_c   1.000
_cell.angle_alpha   90.00
_cell.angle_beta   90.00
_cell.angle_gamma   90.00
#
_symmetry.space_group_name_H-M   'P 1'
#
loop_
_entity.id
_entity.type
_entity.pdbx_description
1 polymer ?
#
loop_
_entity_poly.entity_id
_entity_poly.type
_entity_poly.pdbx_seq_one_letter_code
_entity_poly.pdbx_strand_id
1 'polypeptide(L)'
;MLRVLLGQWGIAAGIVLGAAIIAGAIVIARDDDGASASRLGVQLPAGDTLRQRIHEHADFALYIRGERFDFGKPEFIATEDDEKNPNAHIHDPRHTVIHVHREATTWDEFFLSLGFELKDPTMLVEPGQESLKLPSGEVLRSNGTETLKFIVNGVRVDGIAGQNIGGLTRTLISYGDETGEELMAQYLTVTDEACIPSGVCIERGDGSGEHGEPCSTAGGQCN
;
A
#
# COMPACT_ATOMS: atom_id res chain seq x y z
N MET A 1 4.53 -50.50 34.46
CA MET A 1 5.87 -51.10 34.66
C MET A 1 6.78 -50.47 33.60
N LEU A 2 7.60 -49.47 33.95
CA LEU A 2 9.03 -49.58 34.34
C LEU A 2 9.86 -50.14 33.16
N ARG A 3 10.87 -49.47 32.59
CA ARG A 3 12.04 -48.86 33.25
C ARG A 3 12.77 -47.86 32.33
N VAL A 4 13.17 -46.77 32.96
CA VAL A 4 14.36 -45.95 32.66
C VAL A 4 15.63 -46.80 32.88
N LEU A 5 16.64 -46.65 32.03
CA LEU A 5 18.02 -46.99 32.38
C LEU A 5 18.97 -45.85 31.99
N LEU A 6 19.49 -45.23 33.03
CA LEU A 6 20.67 -44.39 33.07
C LEU A 6 21.92 -45.25 32.82
N GLY A 7 22.93 -44.66 32.16
CA GLY A 7 24.29 -45.17 32.07
C GLY A 7 25.27 -43.99 32.05
N GLN A 8 26.05 -43.89 33.12
CA GLN A 8 26.78 -42.72 33.61
C GLN A 8 28.31 -42.98 33.50
N TRP A 9 29.11 -41.90 33.59
CA TRP A 9 30.54 -41.81 33.99
C TRP A 9 31.65 -41.75 32.90
N GLY A 10 32.45 -40.67 32.98
CA GLY A 10 33.86 -40.67 32.55
C GLY A 10 34.40 -39.34 32.01
N ILE A 11 34.98 -38.51 32.88
CA ILE A 11 35.54 -37.15 32.64
C ILE A 11 37.04 -37.22 32.25
N ALA A 12 37.50 -36.33 31.35
CA ALA A 12 38.74 -35.52 31.45
C ALA A 12 38.87 -34.63 30.19
N ALA A 13 38.68 -33.30 30.32
CA ALA A 13 39.75 -32.26 30.33
C ALA A 13 40.66 -32.28 29.08
N GLY A 14 40.83 -31.25 28.27
CA GLY A 14 40.40 -29.85 28.28
C GLY A 14 41.15 -29.10 27.14
N ILE A 15 40.75 -27.87 26.85
CA ILE A 15 41.57 -26.66 26.57
C ILE A 15 40.64 -25.60 25.96
N VAL A 16 40.63 -24.46 26.63
CA VAL A 16 39.87 -23.24 26.39
C VAL A 16 40.65 -22.32 25.45
N LEU A 17 39.98 -21.73 24.46
CA LEU A 17 40.34 -20.52 23.71
C LEU A 17 39.07 -20.12 22.94
N GLY A 18 38.43 -18.95 23.03
CA GLY A 18 38.62 -17.73 23.80
C GLY A 18 37.49 -16.81 23.34
N ALA A 19 36.43 -16.67 24.13
CA ALA A 19 35.33 -15.76 23.82
C ALA A 19 35.65 -14.38 24.41
N ALA A 20 35.94 -13.41 23.55
CA ALA A 20 35.99 -12.02 23.94
C ALA A 20 34.56 -11.51 24.15
N ILE A 21 34.00 -11.76 25.35
CA ILE A 21 32.83 -11.06 25.84
C ILE A 21 33.34 -9.70 26.35
N ILE A 22 33.09 -8.65 25.59
CA ILE A 22 33.26 -7.30 26.10
C ILE A 22 32.12 -7.05 27.09
N ALA A 23 32.45 -7.17 28.38
CA ALA A 23 31.60 -6.74 29.48
C ALA A 23 31.48 -5.21 29.44
N GLY A 24 30.33 -4.70 28.99
CA GLY A 24 29.96 -3.31 29.19
C GLY A 24 29.45 -3.12 30.61
N ALA A 25 30.24 -2.46 31.46
CA ALA A 25 29.89 -2.13 32.83
C ALA A 25 28.67 -1.20 32.88
N ILE A 26 27.58 -1.66 33.51
CA ILE A 26 26.51 -0.77 33.96
C ILE A 26 26.98 -0.15 35.28
N VAL A 27 27.51 1.07 35.20
CA VAL A 27 27.72 1.93 36.37
C VAL A 27 26.44 2.75 36.56
N ILE A 28 25.64 2.41 37.57
CA ILE A 28 24.54 3.28 38.02
C ILE A 28 25.17 4.30 38.97
N ALA A 29 25.58 5.44 38.43
CA ALA A 29 25.83 6.64 39.21
C ALA A 29 24.51 7.42 39.26
N ARG A 30 23.94 7.53 40.46
CA ARG A 30 23.01 8.62 40.81
C ARG A 30 23.86 9.82 41.16
N ASP A 31 23.78 10.87 40.37
CA ASP A 31 23.75 12.25 40.83
C ASP A 31 23.36 13.18 39.67
N ASP A 32 22.56 14.16 40.04
CA ASP A 32 21.85 15.11 39.19
C ASP A 32 22.81 15.99 38.38
N ASP A 33 22.60 16.05 37.06
CA ASP A 33 22.54 17.29 36.27
C ASP A 33 22.49 16.92 34.78
N GLY A 34 21.55 17.56 34.08
CA GLY A 34 21.18 17.24 32.70
C GLY A 34 22.34 17.31 31.72
N ALA A 35 22.72 16.16 31.16
CA ALA A 35 23.56 16.09 29.97
C ALA A 35 23.03 15.00 29.02
N SER A 36 22.66 15.48 27.83
CA SER A 36 22.37 14.73 26.61
C SER A 36 23.26 13.48 26.45
N ALA A 37 22.63 12.31 26.48
CA ALA A 37 23.23 11.07 26.02
C ALA A 37 23.17 11.01 24.48
N SER A 38 24.01 11.81 23.82
CA SER A 38 24.40 11.53 22.43
C SER A 38 25.48 10.46 22.44
N ARG A 39 25.08 9.19 22.34
CA ARG A 39 25.97 8.09 21.96
C ARG A 39 25.25 7.24 20.92
N LEU A 40 25.82 7.25 19.71
CA LEU A 40 25.29 6.75 18.42
C LEU A 40 24.17 7.62 17.83
N GLY A 41 24.51 8.84 17.42
CA GLY A 41 23.65 9.69 16.59
C GLY A 41 23.55 9.17 15.16
N VAL A 42 22.74 8.13 14.93
CA VAL A 42 22.05 8.01 13.64
C VAL A 42 20.92 9.03 13.70
N GLN A 43 21.15 10.19 13.09
CA GLN A 43 20.11 11.17 12.89
C GLN A 43 19.12 10.58 11.87
N LEU A 44 18.08 9.90 12.35
CA LEU A 44 16.95 9.59 11.48
C LEU A 44 16.40 10.94 10.99
N PRO A 45 16.25 11.12 9.67
CA PRO A 45 15.74 12.38 9.17
C PRO A 45 14.31 12.55 9.72
N ALA A 46 13.96 13.79 10.07
CA ALA A 46 12.73 14.07 10.81
C ALA A 46 11.50 13.65 9.99
N GLY A 47 10.63 12.85 10.61
CA GLY A 47 9.18 12.69 10.40
C GLY A 47 8.62 12.32 9.03
N ASP A 48 9.15 12.87 7.95
CA ASP A 48 8.57 12.89 6.60
C ASP A 48 9.56 12.41 5.52
N THR A 49 10.67 11.82 5.96
CA THR A 49 11.85 11.50 5.15
C THR A 49 12.14 9.99 5.10
N LEU A 50 11.25 9.18 5.68
CA LEU A 50 11.36 7.71 5.64
C LEU A 50 10.81 7.12 4.34
N ARG A 51 9.95 7.84 3.62
CA ARG A 51 9.35 7.39 2.35
C ARG A 51 9.85 8.28 1.23
N GLN A 52 10.25 7.69 0.11
CA GLN A 52 10.78 8.44 -1.02
C GLN A 52 9.66 9.11 -1.82
N ARG A 53 9.95 10.27 -2.42
CA ARG A 53 9.11 10.80 -3.50
C ARG A 53 9.29 9.89 -4.71
N ILE A 54 8.18 9.44 -5.26
CA ILE A 54 8.13 8.66 -6.49
C ILE A 54 7.14 9.33 -7.44
N HIS A 55 7.00 8.78 -8.64
CA HIS A 55 5.86 9.10 -9.48
C HIS A 55 5.46 7.84 -10.25
N GLU A 56 4.37 7.24 -9.81
CA GLU A 56 3.83 6.03 -10.41
C GLU A 56 2.36 6.23 -10.78
N HIS A 57 1.90 5.48 -11.77
CA HIS A 57 0.52 5.53 -12.24
C HIS A 57 -0.12 4.16 -12.13
N ALA A 58 -1.38 4.08 -11.72
CA ALA A 58 -2.13 2.83 -11.64
C ALA A 58 -3.57 2.99 -12.15
N ASP A 59 -4.10 1.99 -12.85
CA ASP A 59 -5.49 1.96 -13.31
C ASP A 59 -6.39 1.29 -12.28
N PHE A 60 -7.60 1.82 -12.11
CA PHE A 60 -8.60 1.21 -11.24
C PHE A 60 -10.04 1.33 -11.74
N ALA A 61 -10.91 0.48 -11.20
CA ALA A 61 -12.36 0.66 -11.29
C ALA A 61 -13.04 0.19 -10.00
N LEU A 62 -14.13 0.86 -9.65
CA LEU A 62 -15.05 0.43 -8.60
C LEU A 62 -16.40 0.10 -9.25
N TYR A 63 -16.95 -1.06 -8.90
CA TYR A 63 -18.30 -1.48 -9.25
C TYR A 63 -19.12 -1.68 -7.98
N ILE A 64 -20.37 -1.20 -8.00
CA ILE A 64 -21.35 -1.36 -6.93
C ILE A 64 -22.63 -1.91 -7.55
N ARG A 65 -23.00 -3.14 -7.20
CA ARG A 65 -24.20 -3.85 -7.69
C ARG A 65 -24.28 -3.83 -9.22
N GLY A 66 -23.17 -4.19 -9.87
CA GLY A 66 -23.03 -4.20 -11.33
C GLY A 66 -22.85 -2.83 -12.01
N GLU A 67 -22.98 -1.71 -11.29
CA GLU A 67 -22.80 -0.36 -11.85
C GLU A 67 -21.38 0.17 -11.60
N ARG A 68 -20.71 0.68 -12.65
CA ARG A 68 -19.40 1.31 -12.52
C ARG A 68 -19.55 2.66 -11.80
N PHE A 69 -18.79 2.86 -10.73
CA PHE A 69 -18.74 4.12 -10.03
C PHE A 69 -18.05 5.19 -10.88
N ASP A 70 -18.64 6.38 -10.91
CA ASP A 70 -18.13 7.53 -11.67
C ASP A 70 -17.24 8.43 -10.81
N PHE A 71 -15.92 8.36 -11.07
CA PHE A 71 -14.91 9.22 -10.46
C PHE A 71 -14.70 10.54 -11.22
N GLY A 72 -15.42 10.78 -12.31
CA GLY A 72 -15.34 12.01 -13.12
C GLY A 72 -16.02 13.24 -12.50
N LYS A 73 -16.35 13.18 -11.21
CA LYS A 73 -17.00 14.28 -10.50
C LYS A 73 -15.97 15.21 -9.86
N PRO A 74 -16.23 16.54 -9.79
CA PRO A 74 -15.27 17.52 -9.28
C PRO A 74 -14.76 17.27 -7.86
N GLU A 75 -15.53 16.58 -7.02
CA GLU A 75 -15.11 16.21 -5.67
C GLU A 75 -13.91 15.24 -5.65
N PHE A 76 -13.71 14.43 -6.70
CA PHE A 76 -12.64 13.43 -6.77
C PHE A 76 -11.44 13.88 -7.62
N ILE A 77 -11.64 14.84 -8.51
CA ILE A 77 -10.61 15.30 -9.46
C ILE A 77 -9.74 16.36 -8.80
N ALA A 78 -8.43 16.11 -8.77
CA ALA A 78 -7.43 17.07 -8.34
C ALA A 78 -7.22 18.17 -9.39
N THR A 79 -6.92 19.38 -8.93
CA THR A 79 -6.59 20.55 -9.74
C THR A 79 -5.36 21.25 -9.15
N GLU A 80 -4.79 22.21 -9.86
CA GLU A 80 -3.63 22.99 -9.36
C GLU A 80 -3.90 23.65 -8.00
N ASP A 81 -5.15 24.09 -7.76
CA ASP A 81 -5.54 24.75 -6.51
C ASP A 81 -6.06 23.77 -5.43
N ASP A 82 -6.26 22.48 -5.77
CA ASP A 82 -6.82 21.46 -4.88
C ASP A 82 -6.36 20.06 -5.30
N GLU A 83 -5.22 19.60 -4.78
CA GLU A 83 -4.63 18.29 -5.09
C GLU A 83 -5.42 17.09 -4.51
N LYS A 84 -6.43 17.33 -3.66
CA LYS A 84 -7.13 16.33 -2.82
C LYS A 84 -6.22 15.62 -1.81
N ASN A 85 -5.16 14.98 -2.27
CA ASN A 85 -4.13 14.34 -1.47
C ASN A 85 -2.77 14.40 -2.20
N PRO A 86 -1.73 14.96 -1.58
CA PRO A 86 -0.41 15.12 -2.20
C PRO A 86 0.34 13.80 -2.44
N ASN A 87 -0.13 12.68 -1.85
CA ASN A 87 0.49 11.37 -2.00
C ASN A 87 -0.14 10.52 -3.09
N ALA A 88 -1.46 10.63 -3.28
CA ALA A 88 -2.15 9.98 -4.38
C ALA A 88 -3.46 10.68 -4.74
N HIS A 89 -3.68 10.92 -6.03
CA HIS A 89 -4.87 11.59 -6.56
C HIS A 89 -5.14 11.21 -8.02
N ILE A 90 -6.24 11.72 -8.58
CA ILE A 90 -6.62 11.52 -9.98
C ILE A 90 -6.83 12.89 -10.64
N HIS A 91 -6.55 12.98 -11.94
CA HIS A 91 -6.74 14.20 -12.73
C HIS A 91 -7.67 13.98 -13.92
N ASP A 92 -8.22 15.08 -14.44
CA ASP A 92 -8.72 15.12 -15.81
C ASP A 92 -7.54 14.90 -16.79
N PRO A 93 -7.75 14.18 -17.92
CA PRO A 93 -8.99 13.56 -18.38
C PRO A 93 -9.17 12.10 -17.91
N ARG A 94 -8.32 11.57 -17.04
CA ARG A 94 -8.24 10.14 -16.68
C ARG A 94 -8.66 9.88 -15.24
N HIS A 95 -9.97 9.88 -15.03
CA HIS A 95 -10.55 9.69 -13.69
C HIS A 95 -10.33 8.31 -13.09
N THR A 96 -9.77 7.38 -13.86
CA THR A 96 -9.46 6.01 -13.43
C THR A 96 -7.97 5.70 -13.44
N VAL A 97 -7.11 6.71 -13.55
CA VAL A 97 -5.66 6.60 -13.40
C VAL A 97 -5.24 7.37 -12.16
N ILE A 98 -4.70 6.66 -11.17
CA ILE A 98 -4.16 7.21 -9.93
C ILE A 98 -2.73 7.65 -10.19
N HIS A 99 -2.40 8.88 -9.84
CA HIS A 99 -1.04 9.40 -9.72
C HIS A 99 -0.57 9.17 -8.29
N VAL A 100 0.61 8.57 -8.11
CA VAL A 100 1.17 8.23 -6.80
C VAL A 100 2.51 8.94 -6.66
N HIS A 101 2.61 9.89 -5.73
CA HIS A 101 3.78 10.76 -5.54
C HIS A 101 4.68 10.34 -4.38
N ARG A 102 4.29 9.32 -3.62
CA ARG A 102 5.05 8.86 -2.45
C ARG A 102 5.07 7.34 -2.34
N GLU A 103 6.26 6.79 -2.10
CA GLU A 103 6.46 5.36 -1.89
C GLU A 103 5.59 4.86 -0.73
N ALA A 104 5.14 3.61 -0.83
CA ALA A 104 4.26 2.98 0.17
C ALA A 104 2.98 3.77 0.47
N THR A 105 2.45 4.46 -0.54
CA THR A 105 1.05 4.93 -0.52
C THR A 105 0.13 3.75 -0.77
N THR A 106 -0.84 3.58 0.13
CA THR A 106 -1.75 2.43 0.12
C THR A 106 -3.09 2.75 -0.54
N TRP A 107 -3.84 1.70 -0.88
CA TRP A 107 -5.22 1.88 -1.35
C TRP A 107 -6.13 2.51 -0.28
N ASP A 108 -5.92 2.19 1.00
CA ASP A 108 -6.66 2.83 2.09
C ASP A 108 -6.46 4.34 2.09
N GLU A 109 -5.22 4.81 1.92
CA GLU A 109 -4.88 6.22 1.98
C GLU A 109 -5.53 6.99 0.84
N PHE A 110 -5.52 6.40 -0.36
CA PHE A 110 -6.18 6.96 -1.54
C PHE A 110 -7.72 6.98 -1.38
N PHE A 111 -8.34 5.89 -0.92
CA PHE A 111 -9.80 5.88 -0.74
C PHE A 111 -10.25 6.84 0.38
N LEU A 112 -9.49 6.93 1.46
CA LEU A 112 -9.76 7.86 2.57
C LEU A 112 -9.72 9.32 2.12
N SER A 113 -8.79 9.72 1.24
CA SER A 113 -8.75 11.11 0.74
C SER A 113 -9.95 11.46 -0.13
N LEU A 114 -10.59 10.48 -0.76
CA LEU A 114 -11.81 10.65 -1.55
C LEU A 114 -13.10 10.50 -0.69
N GLY A 115 -12.97 10.31 0.62
CA GLY A 115 -14.10 10.16 1.54
C GLY A 115 -14.70 8.75 1.62
N PHE A 116 -14.02 7.75 1.07
CA PHE A 116 -14.36 6.35 1.23
C PHE A 116 -13.67 5.77 2.47
N GLU A 117 -14.19 4.66 3.01
CA GLU A 117 -13.42 3.82 3.95
C GLU A 117 -13.45 2.38 3.42
N LEU A 118 -12.29 1.86 3.02
CA LEU A 118 -12.12 0.47 2.60
C LEU A 118 -11.51 -0.33 3.75
N LYS A 119 -12.20 -1.41 4.15
CA LYS A 119 -11.74 -2.35 5.17
C LYS A 119 -11.79 -3.75 4.59
N ASP A 120 -10.66 -4.44 4.66
CA ASP A 120 -10.51 -5.81 4.18
C ASP A 120 -9.40 -6.52 5.00
N PRO A 121 -9.14 -7.81 4.78
CA PRO A 121 -8.20 -8.59 5.59
C PRO A 121 -6.77 -8.05 5.63
N THR A 122 -6.37 -7.20 4.67
CA THR A 122 -5.04 -6.55 4.71
C THR A 122 -4.92 -5.50 5.81
N MET A 123 -6.04 -5.06 6.40
CA MET A 123 -6.12 -4.11 7.50
C MET A 123 -6.36 -4.77 8.86
N LEU A 124 -6.07 -6.07 8.98
CA LEU A 124 -6.25 -6.87 10.21
C LEU A 124 -7.69 -6.86 10.73
N VAL A 125 -8.68 -6.68 9.85
CA VAL A 125 -10.09 -6.87 10.21
C VAL A 125 -10.40 -8.37 10.26
N GLU A 126 -11.33 -8.75 11.13
CA GLU A 126 -11.73 -10.16 11.23
C GLU A 126 -12.41 -10.60 9.92
N PRO A 127 -12.24 -11.87 9.51
CA PRO A 127 -12.91 -12.41 8.33
C PRO A 127 -14.42 -12.16 8.36
N GLY A 128 -14.98 -11.67 7.25
CA GLY A 128 -16.40 -11.33 7.14
C GLY A 128 -16.77 -9.93 7.65
N GLN A 129 -15.79 -9.13 8.08
CA GLN A 129 -15.99 -7.72 8.46
C GLN A 129 -15.55 -6.74 7.37
N GLU A 130 -15.30 -7.23 6.15
CA GLU A 130 -14.92 -6.40 5.02
C GLU A 130 -16.06 -5.44 4.69
N SER A 131 -15.70 -4.18 4.43
CA SER A 131 -16.68 -3.16 4.11
C SER A 131 -16.12 -2.03 3.27
N LEU A 132 -17.01 -1.42 2.48
CA LEU A 132 -16.76 -0.21 1.74
C LEU A 132 -17.78 0.84 2.19
N LYS A 133 -17.31 1.89 2.87
CA LYS A 133 -18.11 3.08 3.13
C LYS A 133 -17.95 4.05 1.96
N LEU A 134 -19.06 4.53 1.43
CA LEU A 134 -19.09 5.53 0.37
C LEU A 134 -19.03 6.95 0.95
N PRO A 135 -18.65 7.97 0.15
CA PRO A 135 -18.71 9.37 0.55
C PRO A 135 -20.12 9.82 0.96
N SER A 136 -21.16 9.15 0.45
CA SER A 136 -22.56 9.37 0.85
C SER A 136 -22.87 8.93 2.29
N GLY A 137 -21.99 8.15 2.91
CA GLY A 137 -22.17 7.54 4.23
C GLY A 137 -22.79 6.13 4.21
N GLU A 138 -23.23 5.62 3.05
CA GLU A 138 -23.66 4.23 2.91
C GLU A 138 -22.49 3.29 3.23
N VAL A 139 -22.73 2.26 4.04
CA VAL A 139 -21.72 1.24 4.36
C VAL A 139 -22.14 -0.10 3.77
N LEU A 140 -21.41 -0.52 2.75
CA LEU A 140 -21.57 -1.79 2.06
C LEU A 140 -20.79 -2.85 2.85
N ARG A 141 -21.47 -3.90 3.31
CA ARG A 141 -20.86 -5.01 4.07
C ARG A 141 -21.13 -6.33 3.37
N SER A 142 -20.10 -7.15 3.29
CA SER A 142 -20.26 -8.53 2.83
C SER A 142 -21.32 -9.26 3.65
N ASN A 143 -22.22 -9.96 2.98
CA ASN A 143 -23.32 -10.71 3.56
C ASN A 143 -23.54 -12.02 2.78
N GLY A 144 -24.66 -12.72 3.02
CA GLY A 144 -24.94 -14.01 2.38
C GLY A 144 -25.17 -13.96 0.86
N THR A 145 -25.36 -12.76 0.29
CA THR A 145 -25.65 -12.55 -1.13
C THR A 145 -24.61 -11.64 -1.77
N GLU A 146 -24.41 -10.45 -1.19
CA GLU A 146 -23.48 -9.46 -1.73
C GLU A 146 -22.13 -9.54 -1.01
N THR A 147 -21.04 -9.49 -1.78
CA THR A 147 -19.68 -9.59 -1.24
C THR A 147 -18.76 -8.58 -1.91
N LEU A 148 -17.80 -8.09 -1.13
CA LEU A 148 -16.69 -7.28 -1.63
C LEU A 148 -15.61 -8.20 -2.24
N LYS A 149 -15.18 -7.88 -3.45
CA LYS A 149 -14.27 -8.70 -4.26
C LYS A 149 -13.21 -7.81 -4.89
N PHE A 150 -11.99 -8.34 -5.03
CA PHE A 150 -10.85 -7.61 -5.58
C PHE A 150 -10.14 -8.43 -6.66
N ILE A 151 -9.72 -7.77 -7.73
CA ILE A 151 -8.83 -8.34 -8.74
C ILE A 151 -7.68 -7.37 -8.96
N VAL A 152 -6.44 -7.87 -8.84
CA VAL A 152 -5.23 -7.11 -9.14
C VAL A 152 -4.51 -7.84 -10.28
N ASN A 153 -4.27 -7.15 -11.40
CA ASN A 153 -3.59 -7.70 -12.57
C ASN A 153 -4.18 -9.04 -13.06
N GLY A 154 -5.51 -9.17 -12.98
CA GLY A 154 -6.25 -10.35 -13.43
C GLY A 154 -6.28 -11.49 -12.41
N VAL A 155 -5.67 -11.32 -11.24
CA VAL A 155 -5.67 -12.31 -10.15
C VAL A 155 -6.60 -11.86 -9.04
N ARG A 156 -7.51 -12.74 -8.62
CA ARG A 156 -8.38 -12.49 -7.45
C ARG A 156 -7.55 -12.48 -6.18
N VAL A 157 -7.74 -11.46 -5.35
CA VAL A 157 -7.09 -11.31 -4.04
C VAL A 157 -8.13 -11.08 -2.94
N ASP A 158 -7.74 -11.31 -1.69
CA ASP A 158 -8.65 -11.22 -0.54
C ASP A 158 -8.88 -9.79 -0.05
N GLY A 159 -7.98 -8.87 -0.39
CA GLY A 159 -8.02 -7.48 0.04
C GLY A 159 -6.89 -6.66 -0.58
N ILE A 160 -7.04 -5.34 -0.60
CA ILE A 160 -6.06 -4.40 -1.16
C ILE A 160 -5.79 -3.19 -0.26
N ALA A 161 -6.63 -2.91 0.73
CA ALA A 161 -6.61 -1.65 1.49
C ALA A 161 -5.20 -1.31 2.03
N GLY A 162 -4.54 -2.24 2.71
CA GLY A 162 -3.19 -2.06 3.25
C GLY A 162 -2.07 -2.36 2.25
N GLN A 163 -2.36 -2.62 0.98
CA GLN A 163 -1.36 -2.84 -0.06
C GLN A 163 -0.94 -1.52 -0.68
N ASN A 164 0.33 -1.44 -1.09
CA ASN A 164 0.85 -0.32 -1.86
C ASN A 164 0.19 -0.26 -3.24
N ILE A 165 -0.06 0.95 -3.73
CA ILE A 165 -0.44 1.18 -5.12
C ILE A 165 0.85 1.12 -5.94
N GLY A 166 0.95 0.14 -6.84
CA GLY A 166 2.12 -0.07 -7.69
C GLY A 166 1.92 0.45 -9.11
N GLY A 167 3.02 0.89 -9.73
CA GLY A 167 3.03 1.33 -11.12
C GLY A 167 2.49 0.30 -12.12
N LEU A 168 1.70 0.79 -13.06
CA LEU A 168 1.02 0.06 -14.14
C LEU A 168 0.07 -1.06 -13.66
N THR A 169 -0.28 -1.07 -12.38
CA THR A 169 -1.24 -2.04 -11.84
C THR A 169 -2.64 -1.74 -12.36
N ARG A 170 -3.42 -2.80 -12.58
CA ARG A 170 -4.84 -2.73 -12.94
C ARG A 170 -5.66 -3.37 -11.82
N THR A 171 -6.46 -2.58 -11.13
CA THR A 171 -7.20 -3.02 -9.95
C THR A 171 -8.71 -2.86 -10.11
N LEU A 172 -9.47 -3.94 -9.92
CA LEU A 172 -10.92 -3.90 -9.79
C LEU A 172 -11.29 -4.06 -8.31
N ILE A 173 -12.19 -3.19 -7.85
CA ILE A 173 -12.98 -3.35 -6.63
C ILE A 173 -14.43 -3.56 -7.05
N SER A 174 -15.07 -4.63 -6.60
CA SER A 174 -16.50 -4.89 -6.88
C SER A 174 -17.25 -5.26 -5.61
N TYR A 175 -18.42 -4.67 -5.41
CA TYR A 175 -19.37 -5.04 -4.37
C TYR A 175 -20.70 -5.47 -4.99
N GLY A 176 -21.18 -6.67 -4.67
CA GLY A 176 -22.49 -7.18 -5.11
C GLY A 176 -22.54 -8.70 -5.19
N ASP A 177 -23.48 -9.26 -5.94
CA ASP A 177 -23.75 -10.70 -6.08
C ASP A 177 -23.17 -11.33 -7.37
N GLU A 178 -22.25 -10.62 -8.02
CA GLU A 178 -21.64 -10.97 -9.29
C GLU A 178 -21.01 -12.35 -9.26
N THR A 179 -21.30 -13.13 -10.29
CA THR A 179 -20.63 -14.39 -10.60
C THR A 179 -19.15 -14.16 -10.96
N GLY A 180 -18.37 -15.24 -10.99
CA GLY A 180 -16.98 -15.15 -11.44
C GLY A 180 -16.82 -14.63 -12.87
N GLU A 181 -17.79 -14.91 -13.75
CA GLU A 181 -17.79 -14.41 -15.13
C GLU A 181 -18.08 -12.91 -15.20
N GLU A 182 -19.12 -12.45 -14.48
CA GLU A 182 -19.46 -11.02 -14.41
C GLU A 182 -18.34 -10.20 -13.76
N LEU A 183 -17.71 -10.72 -12.71
CA LEU A 183 -16.56 -10.08 -12.07
C LEU A 183 -15.38 -9.92 -13.05
N MET A 184 -15.10 -10.95 -13.86
CA MET A 184 -14.05 -10.84 -14.88
C MET A 184 -14.45 -9.89 -16.01
N ALA A 185 -15.73 -9.85 -16.40
CA ALA A 185 -16.22 -8.89 -17.38
C ALA A 185 -16.03 -7.44 -16.90
N GLN A 186 -16.26 -7.15 -15.61
CA GLN A 186 -15.93 -5.86 -15.00
C GLN A 186 -14.42 -5.59 -14.97
N TYR A 187 -13.58 -6.59 -14.67
CA TYR A 187 -12.12 -6.41 -14.69
C TYR A 187 -11.60 -6.01 -16.08
N LEU A 188 -12.20 -6.57 -17.14
CA LEU A 188 -11.83 -6.22 -18.51
C LEU A 188 -12.14 -4.75 -18.86
N THR A 189 -12.97 -4.04 -18.09
CA THR A 189 -13.20 -2.61 -18.28
C THR A 189 -12.22 -1.72 -17.54
N VAL A 190 -11.41 -2.27 -16.62
CA VAL A 190 -10.32 -1.51 -16.00
C VAL A 190 -9.36 -1.13 -17.12
N THR A 191 -9.02 0.14 -17.25
CA THR A 191 -8.15 0.61 -18.34
C THR A 191 -6.73 0.08 -18.17
N ASP A 192 -5.89 0.35 -19.17
CA ASP A 192 -4.44 0.22 -19.11
C ASP A 192 -3.78 1.57 -19.46
N GLU A 193 -4.47 2.66 -19.12
CA GLU A 193 -4.09 4.01 -19.49
C GLU A 193 -2.98 4.57 -18.60
N ALA A 194 -2.69 3.98 -17.44
CA ALA A 194 -1.57 4.39 -16.57
C ALA A 194 -0.21 4.40 -17.29
N CYS A 195 -0.06 3.60 -18.35
CA CYS A 195 1.16 3.60 -19.15
C CYS A 195 1.35 4.85 -20.02
N ILE A 196 0.28 5.65 -20.26
CA ILE A 196 0.32 6.90 -21.02
C ILE A 196 1.06 7.98 -20.21
N PRO A 197 0.60 8.39 -19.01
CA PRO A 197 1.31 9.37 -18.20
C PRO A 197 2.66 8.83 -17.70
N SER A 198 2.82 7.49 -17.60
CA SER A 198 4.13 6.88 -17.32
C SER A 198 5.14 6.99 -18.48
N GLY A 199 4.72 7.40 -19.68
CA GLY A 199 5.57 7.47 -20.88
C GLY A 199 5.95 6.11 -21.47
N VAL A 200 5.32 5.02 -21.03
CA VAL A 200 5.61 3.66 -21.47
C VAL A 200 4.88 3.33 -22.78
N CYS A 201 3.65 3.82 -22.95
CA CYS A 201 2.84 3.60 -24.15
C CYS A 201 3.02 4.71 -25.18
N ILE A 202 4.22 4.79 -25.78
CA ILE A 202 4.59 5.84 -26.75
C ILE A 202 3.61 5.91 -27.93
N GLU A 203 3.02 4.81 -28.35
CA GLU A 203 2.05 4.80 -29.47
C GLU A 203 0.70 5.43 -29.12
N ARG A 204 0.38 5.58 -27.83
CA ARG A 204 -0.88 6.15 -27.31
C ARG A 204 -0.70 7.51 -26.63
N GLY A 205 0.54 7.98 -26.53
CA GLY A 205 0.90 9.29 -25.98
C GLY A 205 1.99 9.95 -26.83
N ASP A 206 2.73 10.89 -26.26
CA ASP A 206 3.90 11.49 -26.90
C ASP A 206 5.23 11.01 -26.28
N GLY A 207 5.16 10.08 -25.32
CA GLY A 207 6.30 9.55 -24.59
C GLY A 207 6.89 10.50 -23.54
N SER A 208 6.36 11.71 -23.38
CA SER A 208 6.80 12.69 -22.39
C SER A 208 6.06 12.58 -21.04
N GLY A 209 5.00 11.77 -21.00
CA GLY A 209 4.04 11.75 -19.90
C GLY A 209 2.89 12.73 -20.17
N GLU A 210 1.86 12.70 -19.34
CA GLU A 210 0.78 13.71 -19.39
C GLU A 210 1.17 14.89 -18.49
N HIS A 211 0.70 16.10 -18.80
CA HIS A 211 0.94 17.33 -18.01
C HIS A 211 2.40 17.74 -17.78
N GLY A 212 3.37 17.23 -18.55
CA GLY A 212 4.78 17.57 -18.37
C GLY A 212 5.33 17.11 -17.03
N GLU A 213 4.76 16.04 -16.50
CA GLU A 213 5.06 15.52 -15.18
C GLU A 213 6.55 15.18 -15.04
N PRO A 214 7.20 15.62 -13.94
CA PRO A 214 8.66 15.63 -13.82
C PRO A 214 9.30 14.23 -13.78
N CYS A 215 8.50 13.16 -13.76
CA CYS A 215 8.93 11.79 -13.50
C CYS A 215 8.15 10.80 -14.37
N SER A 216 8.32 10.82 -15.69
CA SER A 216 8.03 9.62 -16.47
C SER A 216 9.16 8.62 -16.23
N THR A 217 8.83 7.33 -16.03
CA THR A 217 9.80 6.27 -15.71
C THR A 217 10.91 6.15 -16.78
N ALA A 218 10.71 6.76 -17.95
CA ALA A 218 11.67 6.88 -19.03
C ALA A 218 12.86 7.84 -18.73
N GLY A 219 12.77 8.74 -17.74
CA GLY A 219 13.75 9.82 -17.52
C GLY A 219 14.70 9.65 -16.34
N GLY A 220 14.41 8.78 -15.38
CA GLY A 220 15.29 8.51 -14.23
C GLY A 220 15.63 9.72 -13.34
N GLN A 221 14.89 10.83 -13.43
CA GLN A 221 15.05 11.99 -12.58
C GLN A 221 13.70 12.40 -12.03
N CYS A 222 13.64 12.51 -10.71
CA CYS A 222 12.58 13.21 -9.99
C CYS A 222 13.24 14.39 -9.29
N ASN A 223 12.92 15.61 -9.73
CA ASN A 223 13.43 16.84 -9.10
C ASN A 223 12.52 17.23 -7.92
#